data_AF-A0A1S1ESQ1-F1
#
_entry.id   AF-A0A1S1ESQ1-F1
#
_cell.length_a   1.000
_cell.length_b   1.000
_cell.length_c   1.000
_cell.angle_alpha   90.00
_cell.angle_beta   90.00
_cell.angle_gamma   90.00
#
_symmetry.space_group_name_H-M   'P 1'
#
loop_
_entity.id
_entity.type
_entity.pdbx_description
1 polymer ?
#
loop_
_entity_poly.entity_id
_entity_poly.type
_entity_poly.pdbx_seq_one_letter_code
_entity_poly.pdbx_strand_id
1 'polypeptide(L)'
;MPGWKSNSRGPRSRGVPKALAEQVMVRDHFECQARLRGCAVIANEVDHVVPVFEGGNDELENLRAICSSCHREKTAGEATRARRRRRQPVWAKPHPGLL
;
A
#
# COMPACT_ATOMS: atom_id res chain seq x y z
N MET A 1 8.69 11.71 31.87
CA MET A 1 7.46 11.33 31.16
C MET A 1 7.74 10.04 30.38
N PRO A 2 6.94 8.96 30.48
CA PRO A 2 7.29 7.71 29.80
C PRO A 2 7.15 7.87 28.28
N GLY A 3 8.22 7.61 27.55
CA GLY A 3 8.27 7.71 26.09
C GLY A 3 7.39 6.66 25.41
N TRP A 4 6.52 7.12 24.50
CA TRP A 4 5.69 6.27 23.65
C TRP A 4 6.58 5.43 22.72
N LYS A 5 6.70 4.11 22.98
CA LYS A 5 7.40 3.19 22.09
C LYS A 5 6.43 2.63 21.04
N SER A 6 6.68 2.92 19.76
CA SER A 6 5.84 2.44 18.66
C SER A 6 5.91 0.91 18.51
N ASN A 7 4.76 0.22 18.60
CA ASN A 7 4.65 -1.25 18.51
C ASN A 7 4.57 -1.80 17.06
N SER A 8 5.18 -1.10 16.08
CA SER A 8 5.11 -1.49 14.66
C SER A 8 5.95 -2.74 14.39
N ARG A 9 5.35 -3.93 14.55
CA ARG A 9 5.92 -5.22 14.12
C ARG A 9 5.68 -5.41 12.62
N GLY A 10 6.70 -5.16 11.80
CA GLY A 10 6.71 -5.37 10.36
C GLY A 10 7.60 -4.36 9.64
N PRO A 11 8.18 -4.70 8.47
CA PRO A 11 8.87 -3.71 7.64
C PRO A 11 7.87 -2.60 7.31
N ARG A 12 8.20 -1.36 7.68
CA ARG A 12 7.45 -0.19 7.20
C ARG A 12 7.57 -0.20 5.68
N SER A 13 6.47 0.08 4.96
CA SER A 13 6.57 0.35 3.53
C SER A 13 7.61 1.47 3.38
N ARG A 14 8.75 1.13 2.77
CA ARG A 14 9.70 2.15 2.33
C ARG A 14 8.89 2.95 1.30
N GLY A 15 8.63 4.23 1.56
CA GLY A 15 7.84 5.03 0.63
C GLY A 15 8.42 4.97 -0.78
N VAL A 16 7.61 5.27 -1.78
CA VAL A 16 8.05 5.28 -3.18
C VAL A 16 9.21 6.28 -3.33
N PRO A 17 10.35 5.89 -3.95
CA PRO A 17 11.46 6.81 -4.18
C PRO A 17 11.00 8.07 -4.92
N LYS A 18 11.50 9.25 -4.53
CA LYS A 18 11.02 10.55 -5.06
C LYS A 18 11.07 10.63 -6.60
N ALA A 19 12.19 10.22 -7.21
CA ALA A 19 12.34 10.23 -8.66
C ALA A 19 11.29 9.35 -9.37
N LEU A 20 10.97 8.20 -8.78
CA LEU A 20 9.96 7.30 -9.31
C LEU A 20 8.54 7.87 -9.11
N ALA A 21 8.28 8.52 -7.97
CA ALA A 21 7.02 9.20 -7.73
C ALA A 21 6.78 10.35 -8.73
N GLU A 22 7.81 11.14 -9.05
CA GLU A 22 7.75 12.18 -10.08
C GLU A 22 7.43 11.58 -11.46
N GLN A 23 8.09 10.48 -11.84
CA GLN A 23 7.82 9.79 -13.10
C GLN A 23 6.36 9.30 -13.19
N VAL A 24 5.83 8.73 -12.12
CA VAL A 24 4.44 8.27 -12.04
C VAL A 24 3.46 9.43 -12.14
N MET A 25 3.72 10.54 -11.44
CA MET A 25 2.87 11.74 -11.49
C MET A 25 2.78 12.31 -12.90
N VAL A 26 3.90 12.39 -13.62
CA VAL A 26 3.93 12.87 -15.00
C VAL A 26 3.21 11.89 -15.93
N ARG A 27 3.47 10.59 -15.81
CA ARG A 27 2.82 9.53 -16.61
C ARG A 27 1.30 9.58 -16.47
N ASP A 28 0.82 9.78 -15.26
CA ASP A 28 -0.61 9.79 -14.93
C ASP A 28 -1.25 11.18 -15.09
N HIS A 29 -0.53 12.13 -15.69
CA HIS A 29 -0.98 13.50 -15.93
C HIS A 29 -1.47 14.24 -14.67
N PHE A 30 -0.89 13.93 -13.51
CA PHE A 30 -1.32 14.43 -12.20
C PHE A 30 -2.80 14.13 -11.89
N GLU A 31 -3.38 13.11 -12.53
CA GLU A 31 -4.74 12.66 -12.28
C GLU A 31 -4.75 11.38 -11.45
N CYS A 32 -5.70 11.31 -10.52
CA CYS A 32 -5.91 10.18 -9.64
C CYS A 32 -6.44 8.98 -10.44
N GLN A 33 -5.61 7.96 -10.59
CA GLN A 33 -5.95 6.75 -11.34
C GLN A 33 -6.83 5.78 -10.55
N ALA A 34 -6.97 5.95 -9.23
CA ALA A 34 -7.75 5.03 -8.39
C ALA A 34 -9.27 5.17 -8.57
N ARG A 35 -9.76 6.38 -8.91
CA ARG A 35 -11.18 6.71 -9.15
C ARG A 35 -12.18 6.08 -8.15
N LEU A 36 -11.80 6.01 -6.87
CA LEU A 36 -12.67 5.47 -5.81
C LEU A 36 -13.76 6.48 -5.40
N ARG A 37 -14.61 6.10 -4.45
CA ARG A 37 -15.73 6.94 -4.01
C ARG A 37 -15.22 8.21 -3.33
N GLY A 38 -15.66 9.37 -3.80
CA GLY A 38 -15.18 10.65 -3.27
C GLY A 38 -13.79 11.05 -3.78
N CYS A 39 -13.40 10.58 -4.97
CA CYS A 39 -12.18 10.98 -5.66
C CYS A 39 -12.15 12.49 -5.94
N ALA A 40 -11.01 13.13 -5.67
CA ALA A 40 -10.78 14.56 -5.95
C ALA A 40 -10.27 14.84 -7.37
N VAL A 41 -10.13 13.80 -8.21
CA VAL A 41 -9.56 13.82 -9.57
C VAL A 41 -8.07 14.19 -9.62
N ILE A 42 -7.62 15.22 -8.91
CA ILE A 42 -6.23 15.64 -8.89
C ILE A 42 -5.44 14.75 -7.93
N ALA A 43 -4.37 14.13 -8.45
CA ALA A 43 -3.44 13.35 -7.66
C ALA A 43 -2.43 14.25 -6.94
N ASN A 44 -2.05 13.85 -5.73
CA ASN A 44 -1.06 14.52 -4.91
C ASN A 44 -0.14 13.54 -4.18
N GLU A 45 -0.40 12.24 -4.29
CA GLU A 45 0.40 11.15 -3.72
C GLU A 45 0.63 10.06 -4.79
N VAL A 46 1.64 9.21 -4.57
CA VAL A 46 1.87 8.00 -5.37
C VAL A 46 1.76 6.79 -4.46
N ASP A 47 1.08 5.76 -4.95
CA ASP A 47 0.72 4.60 -4.16
C ASP A 47 0.85 3.30 -4.97
N HIS A 48 1.15 2.22 -4.27
CA HIS A 48 1.23 0.88 -4.87
C HIS A 48 -0.16 0.34 -5.17
N VAL A 49 -0.42 -0.09 -6.41
CA VAL A 49 -1.66 -0.78 -6.80
C VAL A 49 -1.86 -2.05 -5.97
N VAL A 50 -0.84 -2.90 -5.91
CA VAL A 50 -0.72 -4.02 -4.98
C VAL A 50 0.20 -3.60 -3.84
N PRO A 51 -0.24 -3.61 -2.57
CA PRO A 51 0.61 -3.17 -1.47
C PRO A 51 1.77 -4.13 -1.22
N VAL A 52 2.89 -3.61 -0.69
CA VAL A 52 4.12 -4.39 -0.41
C VAL A 52 3.85 -5.63 0.43
N PHE A 53 2.96 -5.55 1.42
CA PHE A 53 2.64 -6.72 2.24
C PHE A 53 1.92 -7.82 1.46
N GLU A 54 1.23 -7.51 0.35
CA GLU A 54 0.58 -8.49 -0.54
C GLU A 54 1.50 -8.94 -1.69
N GLY A 55 2.77 -8.50 -1.70
CA GLY A 55 3.76 -8.88 -2.72
C GLY A 55 4.01 -7.82 -3.78
N GLY A 56 3.48 -6.60 -3.62
CA GLY A 56 3.77 -5.50 -4.52
C GLY A 56 5.24 -5.04 -4.46
N ASN A 57 5.74 -4.57 -5.60
CA ASN A 57 7.08 -4.05 -5.80
C ASN A 57 7.03 -2.56 -6.19
N ASP A 58 8.21 -1.93 -6.34
CA ASP A 58 8.36 -0.55 -6.80
C ASP A 58 8.47 -0.48 -8.35
N GLU A 59 7.86 -1.41 -9.08
CA GLU A 59 7.81 -1.32 -10.56
C GLU A 59 6.80 -0.27 -10.99
N LEU A 60 7.07 0.42 -12.10
CA LEU A 60 6.26 1.54 -12.57
C LEU A 60 4.80 1.14 -12.77
N GLU A 61 4.57 -0.08 -13.27
CA GLU A 61 3.26 -0.69 -13.52
C GLU A 61 2.47 -0.94 -12.23
N ASN A 62 3.16 -1.18 -11.11
CA ASN A 62 2.54 -1.35 -9.79
C ASN A 62 2.37 -0.02 -9.04
N LEU A 63 2.75 1.11 -9.62
CA LEU A 63 2.58 2.43 -9.01
C LEU A 63 1.52 3.23 -9.76
N ARG A 64 0.80 4.08 -9.03
CA ARG A 64 -0.16 5.03 -9.61
C ARG A 64 -0.22 6.34 -8.83
N ALA A 65 -0.50 7.41 -9.55
CA ALA A 65 -0.88 8.69 -8.98
C ALA A 65 -2.27 8.57 -8.35
N ILE A 66 -2.42 9.06 -7.12
CA ILE A 66 -3.64 8.95 -6.32
C ILE A 66 -3.90 10.26 -5.57
N CYS A 67 -5.16 10.59 -5.35
CA CYS A 67 -5.54 11.68 -4.45
C CYS A 67 -5.62 11.17 -3.00
N SER A 68 -5.36 12.04 -2.03
CA SER A 68 -5.41 11.69 -0.59
C SER A 68 -6.73 11.01 -0.16
N SER A 69 -7.86 11.41 -0.76
CA SER A 69 -9.17 10.80 -0.47
C SER A 69 -9.20 9.31 -0.84
N CYS A 70 -8.80 8.99 -2.07
CA CYS A 70 -8.72 7.60 -2.54
C CYS A 70 -7.63 6.81 -1.82
N HIS A 71 -6.48 7.44 -1.51
CA HIS A 71 -5.42 6.78 -0.76
C HIS A 71 -5.91 6.35 0.62
N ARG A 72 -6.59 7.25 1.36
CA ARG A 72 -7.18 6.92 2.66
C ARG A 72 -8.19 5.77 2.59
N GLU A 73 -9.05 5.75 1.58
CA GLU A 73 -10.02 4.66 1.38
C GLU A 73 -9.31 3.31 1.14
N LYS A 74 -8.29 3.31 0.27
CA LYS A 74 -7.47 2.12 0.01
C LYS A 74 -6.75 1.64 1.27
N THR A 75 -6.06 2.52 1.99
CA THR A 75 -5.32 2.17 3.20
C THR A 75 -6.24 1.55 4.27
N ALA A 76 -7.48 2.03 4.40
CA ALA A 76 -8.46 1.45 5.32
C ALA A 76 -8.82 -0.01 4.94
N GLY A 77 -9.01 -0.26 3.64
CA GLY A 77 -9.23 -1.61 3.11
C GLY A 77 -8.03 -2.53 3.34
N GLU A 78 -6.83 -2.04 3.04
CA GLU A 78 -5.57 -2.75 3.25
C GLU A 78 -5.30 -3.09 4.70
N ALA A 79 -5.53 -2.15 5.61
CA ALA A 79 -5.39 -2.40 7.05
C ALA A 79 -6.30 -3.56 7.50
N THR A 80 -7.49 -3.67 6.92
CA THR A 80 -8.40 -4.79 7.18
C THR A 80 -7.84 -6.11 6.64
N ARG A 81 -7.30 -6.14 5.41
CA ARG A 81 -6.68 -7.34 4.84
C ARG A 81 -5.42 -7.75 5.59
N ALA A 82 -4.55 -6.81 5.96
CA ALA A 82 -3.37 -7.04 6.76
C ALA A 82 -3.70 -7.64 8.14
N ARG A 83 -4.74 -7.12 8.82
CA ARG A 83 -5.24 -7.69 10.09
C ARG A 83 -5.75 -9.11 9.91
N ARG A 84 -6.51 -9.39 8.84
CA ARG A 84 -7.00 -10.75 8.53
C ARG A 84 -5.84 -11.72 8.30
N ARG A 85 -4.83 -11.32 7.52
CA ARG A 85 -3.66 -12.17 7.24
C ARG A 85 -2.82 -12.47 8.48
N ARG A 86 -2.69 -11.50 9.41
CA ARG A 86 -2.04 -11.71 10.71
C ARG A 86 -2.78 -12.68 11.63
N ARG A 87 -4.10 -12.81 11.47
CA ARG A 87 -4.95 -13.71 12.28
C ARG A 87 -5.01 -15.14 11.72
N GLN A 88 -4.46 -15.42 10.54
CA GLN A 88 -4.48 -16.77 9.97
C GLN A 88 -3.58 -17.70 10.81
N PRO A 89 -4.09 -18.86 11.24
CA PRO A 89 -3.32 -19.78 12.04
C PRO A 89 -2.16 -20.40 11.25
N VAL A 90 -1.05 -20.65 11.93
CA VAL A 90 0.20 -21.14 11.32
C VAL A 90 0.02 -22.49 10.61
N TRP A 91 -0.88 -23.35 11.12
CA TRP A 91 -1.20 -24.66 10.55
C TRP A 91 -2.03 -24.61 9.26
N ALA A 92 -2.58 -23.45 8.87
CA ALA A 92 -3.34 -23.30 7.62
C ALA A 92 -2.44 -23.08 6.38
N LYS A 93 -1.11 -23.07 6.54
CA LYS A 93 -0.14 -23.04 5.43
C LYS A 93 0.42 -24.45 5.26
N PRO A 94 0.32 -25.08 4.07
CA PRO A 94 0.95 -26.38 3.85
C PRO A 94 2.47 -26.25 4.01
N HIS A 95 2.99 -26.81 5.09
CA HIS A 95 4.42 -27.01 5.32
C HIS A 95 4.91 -28.18 4.43
N PRO A 96 6.10 -28.06 3.82
CA PRO A 96 6.63 -29.00 2.83
C PRO A 96 6.99 -30.40 3.38
N GLY A 97 6.70 -30.69 4.64
CA GLY A 97 7.03 -31.96 5.32
C GLY A 97 5.86 -32.91 5.53
N LEU A 98 4.78 -32.80 4.75
CA LEU A 98 3.62 -33.70 4.79
C LEU A 98 3.42 -34.42 3.45
N LEU A 99 4.45 -35.14 3.02
CA LEU A 99 4.39 -36.22 2.03
C LEU A 99 5.01 -37.48 2.63
#